data_AF-A0A2N2M734-F1
#
_entry.id   AF-A0A2N2M734-F1
#
_cell.length_a   1.000
_cell.length_b   1.000
_cell.length_c   1.000
_cell.angle_alpha   90.00
_cell.angle_beta   90.00
_cell.angle_gamma   90.00
#
_symmetry.space_group_name_H-M   'P 1'
#
loop_
_entity.id
_entity.type
_entity.pdbx_description
1 polymer ?
#
loop_
_entity_poly.entity_id
_entity_poly.type
_entity_poly.pdbx_seq_one_letter_code
_entity_poly.pdbx_strand_id
1 'polypeptide(L)'
;MAIPPKLPALSDNTSVDKHHGGIAPTGKKIFFWILLAVLSVIFAEVTCYSSPYPFFDKWGLLVVLPLYGLHTLFLAGLILKNKSISLPILLLAGVLFGLYEAPITKVLWDPTWGGKETMIAGIAGLQTGVLTLFWHPWFAFILPLMVAELIFTSTDEILNTLPAFFQRWVKRPSGKIISIILLAFFCGVN
;
A
#
# COMPACT_ATOMS: atom_id res chain seq x y z
N MET A 1 -7.48 68.80 -6.12
CA MET A 1 -7.04 67.54 -6.73
C MET A 1 -6.10 66.87 -5.71
N ALA A 2 -6.62 65.91 -4.94
CA ALA A 2 -5.88 65.30 -3.83
C ALA A 2 -5.08 64.09 -4.33
N ILE A 3 -3.78 64.05 -4.03
CA ILE A 3 -2.89 62.93 -4.36
C ILE A 3 -3.22 61.79 -3.39
N PRO A 4 -3.54 60.57 -3.86
CA PRO A 4 -3.80 59.45 -2.95
C PRO A 4 -2.53 59.04 -2.20
N PRO A 5 -2.65 58.58 -0.93
CA PRO A 5 -1.50 58.17 -0.14
C PRO A 5 -0.83 56.93 -0.72
N LYS A 6 0.51 56.90 -0.66
CA LYS A 6 1.36 55.81 -1.15
C LYS A 6 1.09 54.56 -0.32
N LEU A 7 0.59 53.50 -0.96
CA LEU A 7 0.37 52.19 -0.33
C LEU A 7 1.69 51.69 0.31
N PRO A 8 1.64 51.15 1.55
CA PRO A 8 2.81 50.54 2.16
C PRO A 8 3.27 49.35 1.32
N ALA A 9 4.57 49.24 1.07
CA ALA A 9 5.16 48.12 0.37
C ALA A 9 4.81 46.82 1.11
N LEU A 10 4.13 45.89 0.41
CA LEU A 10 3.96 44.51 0.87
C LEU A 10 5.35 43.95 1.17
N SER A 11 5.63 43.72 2.46
CA SER A 11 6.83 43.00 2.88
C SER A 11 6.78 41.62 2.22
N ASP A 12 7.74 41.35 1.35
CA ASP A 12 7.93 40.08 0.68
C ASP A 12 8.30 39.02 1.73
N ASN A 13 7.26 38.42 2.31
CA ASN A 13 7.33 37.32 3.26
C ASN A 13 7.34 35.97 2.53
N THR A 14 8.06 35.90 1.40
CA THR A 14 8.43 34.63 0.76
C THR A 14 9.56 33.92 1.52
N SER A 15 9.39 33.72 2.83
CA SER A 15 9.90 32.52 3.47
C SER A 15 8.98 31.36 3.12
N VAL A 16 8.87 31.07 1.82
CA VAL A 16 8.39 29.77 1.36
C VAL A 16 9.48 28.82 1.79
N ASP A 17 9.21 28.06 2.84
CA ASP A 17 10.00 26.92 3.25
C ASP A 17 10.37 26.12 2.00
N LYS A 18 11.63 26.23 1.60
CA LYS A 18 12.23 25.35 0.61
C LYS A 18 12.36 24.00 1.31
N HIS A 19 11.27 23.24 1.38
CA HIS A 19 11.37 21.79 1.55
C HIS A 19 12.14 21.28 0.33
N HIS A 20 13.44 21.11 0.54
CA HIS A 20 14.37 20.68 -0.48
C HIS A 20 13.90 19.32 -1.03
N GLY A 21 13.42 19.32 -2.28
CA GLY A 21 13.21 18.12 -3.09
C GLY A 21 14.55 17.47 -3.46
N GLY A 22 15.35 17.11 -2.47
CA GLY A 22 16.59 16.38 -2.66
C GLY A 22 16.28 14.97 -3.15
N ILE A 23 16.91 14.57 -4.25
CA ILE A 23 16.83 13.18 -4.73
C ILE A 23 17.42 12.29 -3.62
N ALA A 24 16.59 11.44 -3.02
CA ALA A 24 17.07 10.53 -1.98
C ALA A 24 18.23 9.68 -2.53
N PRO A 25 19.30 9.44 -1.74
CA PRO A 25 20.39 8.57 -2.14
C PRO A 25 19.87 7.22 -2.63
N THR A 26 20.46 6.68 -3.70
CA THR A 26 20.01 5.43 -4.35
C THR A 26 19.83 4.29 -3.35
N GLY A 27 20.72 4.16 -2.37
CA GLY A 27 20.61 3.14 -1.32
C GLY A 27 19.34 3.26 -0.47
N LYS A 28 18.92 4.49 -0.12
CA LYS A 28 17.66 4.72 0.63
C LYS A 28 16.43 4.36 -0.22
N LYS A 29 16.48 4.64 -1.52
CA LYS A 29 15.40 4.27 -2.46
C LYS A 29 15.25 2.77 -2.59
N ILE A 30 16.36 2.06 -2.80
CA ILE A 30 16.37 0.59 -2.89
C ILE A 30 15.86 -0.03 -1.59
N PHE A 31 16.34 0.46 -0.45
CA PHE A 31 15.86 0.00 0.85
C PHE A 31 14.34 0.18 1.00
N PHE A 32 13.83 1.37 0.66
CA PHE A 32 12.39 1.64 0.68
C PHE A 32 11.61 0.70 -0.27
N TRP A 33 12.12 0.46 -1.47
CA TRP A 33 11.49 -0.44 -2.44
C TRP A 33 11.42 -1.89 -1.96
N ILE A 34 12.52 -2.40 -1.41
CA ILE A 34 12.57 -3.76 -0.83
C ILE A 34 11.61 -3.86 0.34
N LEU A 35 11.61 -2.86 1.22
CA LEU A 35 10.71 -2.87 2.38
C LEU A 35 9.24 -2.86 1.97
N LEU A 36 8.89 -2.06 0.96
CA LEU A 36 7.53 -2.02 0.45
C LEU A 36 7.10 -3.36 -0.16
N ALA A 37 8.01 -4.03 -0.88
CA ALA A 37 7.77 -5.37 -1.39
C ALA A 37 7.56 -6.39 -0.26
N VAL A 38 8.39 -6.34 0.79
CA VAL A 38 8.27 -7.22 1.96
C VAL A 38 6.96 -6.99 2.71
N LEU A 39 6.57 -5.73 2.95
CA LEU A 39 5.28 -5.40 3.59
C LEU A 39 4.09 -5.89 2.77
N SER A 40 4.15 -5.73 1.44
CA SER A 40 3.14 -6.22 0.51
C SER A 40 2.95 -7.74 0.61
N VAL A 41 4.05 -8.51 0.61
CA VAL A 41 4.01 -9.97 0.78
C VAL A 41 3.50 -10.37 2.16
N ILE A 42 4.00 -9.75 3.24
CA ILE A 42 3.59 -10.11 4.61
C ILE A 42 2.09 -9.93 4.77
N PHE A 43 1.56 -8.75 4.42
CA PHE A 43 0.14 -8.52 4.60
C PHE A 43 -0.71 -9.39 3.68
N ALA A 44 -0.30 -9.62 2.43
CA ALA A 44 -1.10 -10.44 1.54
C ALA A 44 -1.07 -11.93 1.87
N GLU A 45 0.13 -12.51 2.03
CA GLU A 45 0.34 -13.96 2.08
C GLU A 45 0.32 -14.52 3.50
N VAL A 46 1.05 -13.87 4.42
CA VAL A 46 1.23 -14.38 5.79
C VAL A 46 -0.09 -14.26 6.55
N THR A 47 -0.80 -13.14 6.38
CA THR A 47 -2.03 -12.91 7.15
C THR A 47 -3.26 -13.70 6.68
N CYS A 48 -3.25 -14.25 5.46
CA CYS A 48 -4.28 -15.22 5.04
C CYS A 48 -3.79 -16.67 5.07
N TYR A 49 -2.58 -16.91 5.59
CA TYR A 49 -1.95 -18.23 5.62
C TYR A 49 -1.82 -18.89 4.23
N SER A 50 -1.81 -18.11 3.15
CA SER A 50 -1.63 -18.61 1.78
C SER A 50 -0.20 -19.11 1.58
N SER A 51 0.78 -18.33 2.04
CA SER A 51 2.18 -18.72 2.13
C SER A 51 2.77 -18.17 3.44
N PRO A 52 2.79 -18.97 4.53
CA PRO A 52 3.21 -18.51 5.86
C PRO A 52 4.70 -18.17 5.94
N TYR A 53 5.54 -18.82 5.13
CA TYR A 53 6.99 -18.67 5.16
C TYR A 53 7.58 -18.28 3.79
N PRO A 54 7.10 -17.19 3.16
CA PRO A 54 7.43 -16.84 1.77
C PRO A 54 8.91 -16.42 1.59
N PHE A 55 9.63 -16.22 2.70
CA PHE A 55 11.04 -15.84 2.68
C PHE A 55 11.98 -17.02 2.90
N PHE A 56 11.45 -18.21 3.21
CA PHE A 56 12.24 -19.41 3.47
C PHE A 56 12.17 -20.44 2.34
N ASP A 57 11.27 -20.23 1.38
CA ASP A 57 11.13 -21.09 0.23
C ASP A 57 11.61 -20.39 -1.07
N LYS A 58 12.04 -21.20 -2.04
CA LYS A 58 12.60 -20.67 -3.30
C LYS A 58 11.54 -19.96 -4.14
N TRP A 59 10.29 -20.42 -4.09
CA TRP A 59 9.21 -19.86 -4.89
C TRP A 59 8.79 -18.49 -4.34
N GLY A 60 8.68 -18.37 -3.03
CA GLY A 60 8.41 -17.13 -2.32
C GLY A 60 9.47 -16.07 -2.59
N LEU A 61 10.76 -16.43 -2.54
CA LEU A 61 11.84 -15.49 -2.80
C LEU A 61 12.01 -15.10 -4.28
N LEU A 62 11.82 -16.04 -5.22
CA LEU A 62 12.10 -15.80 -6.64
C LEU A 62 10.88 -15.38 -7.45
N VAL A 63 9.67 -15.69 -6.99
CA VAL A 63 8.42 -15.42 -7.70
C VAL A 63 7.55 -14.47 -6.91
N VAL A 64 7.14 -14.85 -5.69
CA VAL A 64 6.17 -14.06 -4.90
C VAL A 64 6.73 -12.69 -4.56
N LEU A 65 7.91 -12.62 -3.95
CA LEU A 65 8.50 -11.35 -3.54
C LEU A 65 8.76 -10.38 -4.71
N PRO A 66 9.37 -10.80 -5.83
CA PRO A 66 9.51 -9.94 -7.01
C PRO A 66 8.16 -9.55 -7.62
N LEU A 67 7.21 -10.48 -7.69
CA LEU A 67 5.88 -10.21 -8.25
C LEU A 67 5.16 -9.13 -7.45
N TYR A 68 5.13 -9.26 -6.12
CA TYR A 68 4.48 -8.31 -5.23
C TYR A 68 5.20 -6.96 -5.23
N GLY A 69 6.53 -6.99 -5.16
CA GLY A 69 7.35 -5.78 -5.22
C GLY A 69 7.15 -5.00 -6.51
N LEU A 70 7.25 -5.67 -7.67
CA LEU A 70 7.11 -5.03 -8.97
C LEU A 70 5.71 -4.46 -9.19
N HIS A 71 4.64 -5.20 -8.86
CA HIS A 71 3.28 -4.69 -8.98
C HIS A 71 3.05 -3.47 -8.09
N THR A 72 3.46 -3.56 -6.82
CA THR A 72 3.30 -2.46 -5.87
C THR A 72 4.04 -1.22 -6.34
N LEU A 73 5.32 -1.36 -6.70
CA LEU A 73 6.17 -0.23 -7.12
C LEU A 73 5.69 0.38 -8.43
N PHE A 74 5.29 -0.45 -9.40
CA PHE A 74 4.80 0.02 -10.69
C PHE A 74 3.48 0.79 -10.55
N LEU A 75 2.49 0.19 -9.89
CA LEU A 75 1.16 0.79 -9.73
C LEU A 75 1.20 2.02 -8.83
N ALA A 76 1.90 1.95 -7.69
CA ALA A 76 2.06 3.10 -6.81
C ALA A 76 2.85 4.22 -7.50
N GLY A 77 3.94 3.88 -8.21
CA GLY A 77 4.70 4.84 -8.99
C GLY A 77 3.86 5.55 -10.05
N LEU A 78 2.98 4.83 -10.75
CA LEU A 78 2.06 5.40 -11.73
C LEU A 78 1.06 6.37 -11.08
N ILE A 79 0.42 5.97 -9.98
CA ILE A 79 -0.61 6.75 -9.28
C ILE A 79 -0.01 8.04 -8.69
N LEU A 80 1.12 7.91 -7.98
CA LEU A 80 1.80 9.04 -7.33
C LEU A 80 2.37 10.01 -8.38
N LYS A 81 2.94 9.50 -9.48
CA LYS A 81 3.44 10.35 -10.58
C LYS A 81 2.31 11.16 -11.23
N ASN A 82 1.12 10.58 -11.39
CA ASN A 82 -0.02 11.23 -12.00
C ASN A 82 -0.83 12.10 -11.02
N LYS A 83 -0.41 12.19 -9.74
CA LYS A 83 -1.12 12.90 -8.65
C LYS A 83 -2.60 12.55 -8.54
N SER A 84 -2.98 11.38 -9.04
CA SER A 84 -4.37 10.93 -9.15
C SER A 84 -4.67 9.98 -7.99
N ILE A 85 -4.53 10.49 -6.77
CA ILE A 85 -4.60 9.68 -5.56
C ILE A 85 -6.03 9.76 -5.02
N SER A 86 -6.78 8.67 -5.16
CA SER A 86 -8.12 8.52 -4.60
C SER A 86 -8.34 7.07 -4.21
N LEU A 87 -9.22 6.83 -3.23
CA LEU A 87 -9.51 5.48 -2.77
C LEU A 87 -9.99 4.56 -3.90
N PRO A 88 -10.89 4.97 -4.84
CA PRO A 88 -11.27 4.11 -5.96
C PRO A 88 -10.09 3.72 -6.86
N ILE A 89 -9.14 4.63 -7.09
CA ILE A 89 -7.95 4.37 -7.91
C ILE A 89 -7.02 3.38 -7.19
N LEU A 90 -6.83 3.54 -5.88
CA LEU A 90 -6.05 2.61 -5.08
C LEU A 90 -6.70 1.22 -5.02
N LEU A 91 -8.02 1.16 -4.85
CA LEU A 91 -8.77 -0.09 -4.89
C LEU A 91 -8.65 -0.76 -6.26
N LEU A 92 -8.84 -0.02 -7.35
CA LEU A 92 -8.70 -0.54 -8.71
C LEU A 92 -7.30 -1.08 -8.97
N ALA A 93 -6.25 -0.35 -8.58
CA ALA A 93 -4.87 -0.83 -8.71
C ALA A 93 -4.65 -2.12 -7.92
N GLY A 94 -5.20 -2.18 -6.71
CA GLY A 94 -5.26 -3.38 -5.90
C GLY A 94 -5.96 -4.58 -6.56
N VAL A 95 -7.09 -4.33 -7.23
CA VAL A 95 -7.83 -5.37 -7.96
C VAL A 95 -7.02 -5.85 -9.15
N LEU A 96 -6.39 -4.95 -9.90
CA LEU A 96 -5.50 -5.32 -11.00
C LEU A 96 -4.35 -6.19 -10.50
N PHE A 97 -3.74 -5.83 -9.38
CA PHE A 97 -2.73 -6.65 -8.73
C PHE A 97 -3.26 -8.07 -8.47
N GLY A 98 -4.37 -8.22 -7.74
CA GLY A 98 -4.95 -9.54 -7.47
C GLY A 98 -5.31 -10.32 -8.74
N LEU A 99 -5.80 -9.66 -9.79
CA LEU A 99 -6.12 -10.29 -11.08
C LEU A 99 -4.88 -10.82 -11.80
N TYR A 100 -3.74 -10.15 -11.67
CA TYR A 100 -2.47 -10.64 -12.23
C TYR A 100 -1.87 -11.75 -11.38
N GLU A 101 -2.02 -11.68 -10.07
CA GLU A 101 -1.45 -12.63 -9.11
C GLU A 101 -2.18 -13.98 -9.18
N ALA A 102 -3.52 -13.99 -9.19
CA ALA A 102 -4.30 -15.22 -9.06
C ALA A 102 -4.02 -16.30 -10.14
N PRO A 103 -3.75 -15.96 -11.42
CA PRO A 103 -3.26 -16.91 -12.41
C PRO A 103 -1.81 -17.31 -12.23
N ILE A 104 -0.95 -16.47 -11.67
CA ILE A 104 0.48 -16.78 -11.57
C ILE A 104 0.74 -17.72 -10.38
N THR A 105 0.03 -17.54 -9.28
CA THR A 105 0.24 -18.25 -8.01
C THR A 105 -0.66 -19.47 -7.80
N LYS A 106 -1.36 -19.90 -8.85
CA LYS A 106 -2.23 -21.09 -8.86
C LYS A 106 -3.50 -21.01 -8.00
N VAL A 107 -3.75 -19.89 -7.32
CA VAL A 107 -4.91 -19.69 -6.44
C VAL A 107 -6.26 -19.92 -7.17
N LEU A 108 -6.31 -19.67 -8.48
CA LEU A 108 -7.50 -19.92 -9.30
C LEU A 108 -7.92 -21.40 -9.34
N TRP A 109 -6.96 -22.32 -9.40
CA TRP A 109 -7.22 -23.74 -9.67
C TRP A 109 -6.81 -24.68 -8.54
N ASP A 110 -6.03 -24.20 -7.57
CA ASP A 110 -5.67 -24.92 -6.35
C ASP A 110 -5.91 -24.02 -5.12
N PRO A 111 -7.16 -23.91 -4.66
CA PRO A 111 -7.55 -22.99 -3.59
C PRO A 111 -6.81 -23.27 -2.27
N THR A 112 -6.21 -22.24 -1.69
CA THR A 112 -5.46 -22.34 -0.43
C THR A 112 -6.35 -22.51 0.81
N TRP A 113 -7.68 -22.32 0.70
CA TRP A 113 -8.63 -22.43 1.83
C TRP A 113 -9.21 -23.85 1.98
N GLY A 114 -8.71 -24.82 1.19
CA GLY A 114 -9.03 -26.25 1.31
C GLY A 114 -9.85 -26.81 0.13
N GLY A 115 -9.86 -28.13 0.00
CA GLY A 115 -10.41 -28.84 -1.17
C GLY A 115 -11.95 -28.94 -1.25
N LYS A 116 -12.71 -28.07 -0.57
CA LYS A 116 -14.18 -28.06 -0.56
C LYS A 116 -14.81 -26.83 -1.22
N GLU A 117 -13.98 -25.93 -1.77
CA GLU A 117 -14.46 -24.77 -2.51
C GLU A 117 -15.31 -25.21 -3.72
N THR A 118 -16.43 -24.54 -3.94
CA THR A 118 -17.28 -24.82 -5.10
C THR A 118 -16.61 -24.30 -6.35
N MET A 119 -16.11 -25.23 -7.17
CA MET A 119 -15.45 -24.90 -8.44
C MET A 119 -16.51 -24.59 -9.51
N ILE A 120 -16.43 -23.40 -10.11
CA ILE A 120 -17.23 -23.01 -11.26
C ILE A 120 -16.29 -23.00 -12.46
N ALA A 121 -16.51 -23.88 -13.43
CA ALA A 121 -15.65 -24.05 -14.61
C ALA A 121 -14.15 -24.30 -14.27
N GLY A 122 -13.88 -24.98 -13.15
CA GLY A 122 -12.52 -25.26 -12.69
C GLY A 122 -11.84 -24.10 -11.94
N ILE A 123 -12.60 -23.05 -11.60
CA ILE A 123 -12.12 -21.89 -10.84
C ILE A 123 -12.81 -21.86 -9.47
N ALA A 124 -12.04 -21.65 -8.41
CA ALA A 124 -12.56 -21.36 -7.07
C ALA A 124 -13.14 -19.94 -7.02
N GLY A 125 -14.34 -19.76 -7.59
CA GLY A 125 -14.89 -18.44 -7.91
C GLY A 125 -15.06 -17.51 -6.70
N LEU A 126 -15.56 -18.04 -5.58
CA LEU A 126 -15.76 -17.26 -4.35
C LEU A 126 -14.42 -16.85 -3.74
N GLN A 127 -13.52 -17.81 -3.49
CA GLN A 127 -12.19 -17.52 -2.94
C GLN A 127 -11.41 -16.56 -3.84
N THR A 128 -11.38 -16.80 -5.15
CA THR A 128 -10.73 -15.91 -6.12
C THR A 128 -11.33 -14.52 -6.07
N GLY A 129 -12.66 -14.41 -6.04
CA GLY A 129 -13.37 -13.14 -5.97
C GLY A 129 -13.02 -12.36 -4.71
N VAL A 130 -13.04 -13.01 -3.54
CA VAL A 130 -12.68 -12.37 -2.27
C VAL A 130 -11.21 -11.96 -2.25
N LEU A 131 -10.31 -12.85 -2.67
CA LEU A 131 -8.88 -12.55 -2.69
C LEU A 131 -8.55 -11.42 -3.66
N THR A 132 -9.15 -11.41 -4.85
CA THR A 132 -8.85 -10.44 -5.90
C THR A 132 -9.55 -9.10 -5.69
N LEU A 133 -10.84 -9.13 -5.35
CA LEU A 133 -11.66 -7.91 -5.28
C LEU A 133 -11.59 -7.21 -3.93
N PHE A 134 -11.12 -7.89 -2.88
CA PHE A 134 -11.08 -7.35 -1.53
C PHE A 134 -9.71 -7.52 -0.86
N TRP A 135 -9.20 -8.74 -0.76
CA TRP A 135 -7.98 -9.00 0.02
C TRP A 135 -6.76 -8.29 -0.54
N HIS A 136 -6.43 -8.51 -1.82
CA HIS A 136 -5.28 -7.89 -2.49
C HIS A 136 -5.35 -6.35 -2.48
N PRO A 137 -6.50 -5.72 -2.80
CA PRO A 137 -6.59 -4.27 -2.70
C PRO A 137 -6.20 -3.69 -1.35
N TRP A 138 -6.69 -4.29 -0.27
CA TRP A 138 -6.40 -3.80 1.07
C TRP A 138 -5.02 -4.23 1.55
N PHE A 139 -4.73 -5.52 1.53
CA PHE A 139 -3.56 -6.10 2.18
C PHE A 139 -2.32 -6.11 1.30
N ALA A 140 -2.43 -6.39 0.00
CA ALA A 140 -1.27 -6.39 -0.89
C ALA A 140 -0.86 -4.98 -1.35
N PHE A 141 -1.79 -4.02 -1.36
CA PHE A 141 -1.53 -2.70 -1.97
C PHE A 141 -1.73 -1.51 -1.02
N ILE A 142 -2.93 -1.27 -0.49
CA ILE A 142 -3.24 -0.06 0.29
C ILE A 142 -2.50 -0.04 1.63
N LEU A 143 -2.58 -1.11 2.42
CA LEU A 143 -1.95 -1.18 3.75
C LEU A 143 -0.42 -1.07 3.68
N PRO A 144 0.31 -1.76 2.79
CA PRO A 144 1.76 -1.58 2.65
C PRO A 144 2.14 -0.14 2.33
N LEU A 145 1.42 0.51 1.41
CA LEU A 145 1.66 1.90 1.04
C LEU A 145 1.40 2.85 2.21
N MET A 146 0.30 2.63 2.93
CA MET A 146 -0.06 3.44 4.09
C MET A 146 0.95 3.28 5.23
N VAL A 147 1.36 2.05 5.55
CA VAL A 147 2.37 1.78 6.59
C VAL A 147 3.72 2.38 6.18
N ALA A 148 4.10 2.25 4.91
CA ALA A 148 5.32 2.86 4.40
C ALA A 148 5.27 4.39 4.45
N GLU A 149 4.13 5.00 4.10
CA GLU A 149 3.90 6.44 4.20
C GLU A 149 4.07 6.93 5.66
N LEU A 150 3.39 6.26 6.60
CA LEU A 150 3.38 6.63 8.02
C LEU A 150 4.75 6.55 8.71
N ILE A 151 5.60 5.62 8.28
CA ILE A 151 6.90 5.36 8.92
C ILE A 151 8.03 6.13 8.23
N PHE A 152 8.02 6.21 6.91
CA PHE A 152 9.18 6.67 6.13
C PHE A 152 8.99 8.00 5.41
N THR A 153 7.78 8.56 5.42
CA THR A 153 7.49 9.81 4.74
C THR A 153 6.84 10.81 5.69
N SER A 154 6.83 12.07 5.29
CA SER A 154 6.12 13.15 6.01
C SER A 154 4.83 13.56 5.30
N THR A 155 4.39 12.75 4.33
CA THR A 155 3.16 12.98 3.57
C THR A 155 1.99 12.23 4.18
N ASP A 156 0.78 12.68 3.87
CA ASP A 156 -0.48 12.01 4.23
C ASP A 156 -1.31 11.72 2.95
N GLU A 157 -0.67 11.57 1.79
CA GLU A 157 -1.37 11.45 0.50
C GLU A 157 -2.25 10.20 0.44
N ILE A 158 -1.74 9.05 0.87
CA ILE A 158 -2.50 7.79 0.90
C ILE A 158 -3.50 7.84 2.05
N LEU A 159 -3.06 8.24 3.25
CA LEU A 159 -3.92 8.31 4.44
C LEU A 159 -5.14 9.22 4.23
N ASN A 160 -4.97 10.36 3.55
CA ASN A 160 -6.06 11.31 3.30
C ASN A 160 -7.13 10.77 2.34
N THR A 161 -6.85 9.68 1.61
CA THR A 161 -7.88 9.01 0.79
C THR A 161 -8.85 8.16 1.59
N LEU A 162 -8.48 7.76 2.81
CA LEU A 162 -9.30 6.90 3.67
C LEU A 162 -10.40 7.69 4.38
N PRO A 163 -11.45 7.03 4.92
CA PRO A 163 -12.48 7.70 5.69
C PRO A 163 -11.94 8.52 6.87
N ALA A 164 -12.55 9.68 7.14
CA ALA A 164 -12.07 10.64 8.15
C ALA A 164 -11.95 10.04 9.58
N PHE A 165 -12.79 9.07 9.94
CA PHE A 165 -12.68 8.39 11.24
C PHE A 165 -11.35 7.64 11.38
N PHE A 166 -10.90 7.00 10.28
CA PHE A 166 -9.68 6.21 10.25
C PHE A 166 -8.45 7.12 10.31
N GLN A 167 -8.47 8.21 9.54
CA GLN A 167 -7.44 9.25 9.60
C GLN A 167 -7.23 9.77 11.02
N ARG A 168 -8.33 10.11 11.71
CA ARG A 168 -8.28 10.64 13.08
C ARG A 168 -7.74 9.60 14.07
N TRP A 169 -8.10 8.34 13.90
CA TRP A 169 -7.59 7.25 14.73
C TRP A 169 -6.08 7.09 14.57
N VAL A 170 -5.61 6.97 13.33
CA VAL A 170 -4.19 6.75 13.02
C VAL A 170 -3.35 8.00 13.31
N LYS A 171 -3.89 9.22 13.26
CA LYS A 171 -3.12 10.42 13.62
C LYS A 171 -2.93 10.59 15.14
N ARG A 172 -3.77 9.97 15.98
CA ARG A 172 -3.62 10.03 17.45
C ARG A 172 -2.42 9.18 17.89
N PRO A 173 -1.54 9.67 18.80
CA PRO A 173 -0.37 8.91 19.24
C PRO A 173 -0.73 7.57 19.89
N SER A 174 -1.80 7.53 20.69
CA SER A 174 -2.35 6.28 21.24
C SER A 174 -2.90 5.36 20.14
N GLY A 175 -3.62 5.92 19.16
CA GLY A 175 -4.15 5.17 18.02
C GLY A 175 -3.05 4.59 17.12
N LYS A 176 -1.92 5.29 16.93
CA LYS A 176 -0.74 4.75 16.20
C LYS A 176 -0.18 3.51 16.88
N ILE A 177 0.10 3.61 18.18
CA ILE A 177 0.65 2.49 18.96
C ILE A 177 -0.31 1.31 18.95
N ILE A 178 -1.60 1.56 19.18
CA ILE A 178 -2.62 0.50 19.12
C ILE A 178 -2.68 -0.13 17.74
N SER A 179 -2.61 0.66 16.66
CA SER A 179 -2.62 0.13 15.29
C SER A 179 -1.40 -0.74 15.01
N ILE A 180 -0.21 -0.34 15.48
CA ILE A 180 1.02 -1.15 15.37
C ILE A 180 0.88 -2.45 16.17
N ILE A 181 0.36 -2.39 17.39
CA ILE A 181 0.15 -3.57 18.24
C ILE A 181 -0.86 -4.53 17.59
N LEU A 182 -1.99 -4.02 17.11
CA LEU A 182 -3.00 -4.82 16.42
C LEU A 182 -2.44 -5.46 15.15
N LEU A 183 -1.64 -4.71 14.39
CA LEU A 183 -0.99 -5.22 13.19
C LEU A 183 0.04 -6.32 13.53
N ALA A 184 0.86 -6.11 14.55
CA ALA A 184 1.83 -7.09 15.00
C ALA A 184 1.15 -8.36 15.54
N PHE A 185 0.07 -8.21 16.29
CA PHE A 185 -0.77 -9.33 16.75
C PHE A 185 -1.39 -10.06 15.56
N PHE A 186 -1.98 -9.33 14.61
CA PHE A 186 -2.59 -9.93 13.42
C PHE A 186 -1.56 -10.67 12.55
N CYS A 187 -0.33 -10.18 12.45
CA CYS A 187 0.73 -10.88 11.72
C CYS A 187 1.32 -12.08 12.48
N GLY A 188 1.24 -12.09 13.82
CA GLY A 188 1.89 -13.11 14.66
C GLY A 188 0.98 -14.21 15.20
N VAL A 189 -0.35 -14.07 15.07
CA VAL A 189 -1.35 -15.04 15.56
C VAL A 189 -1.77 -16.05 14.49
N ASN A 190 -1.40 -15.80 13.23
CA ASN A 190 -1.56 -16.73 12.10
C ASN A 190 -0.37 -17.69 11.99
#